data_AF-A0A9C7SA57-F1
#
_entry.id   AF-A0A9C7SA57-F1
#
_cell.length_a   1.000
_cell.length_b   1.000
_cell.length_c   1.000
_cell.angle_alpha   90.00
_cell.angle_beta   90.00
_cell.angle_gamma   90.00
#
_symmetry.space_group_name_H-M   'P 1'
#
loop_
_entity.id
_entity.type
_entity.pdbx_description
1 polymer ?
#
loop_
_entity_poly.entity_id
_entity_poly.type
_entity_poly.pdbx_seq_one_letter_code
_entity_poly.pdbx_strand_id
1 'polypeptide(L)'
;MKIYILLLCTLLLPVTANASTDIQQLLQLVDYIGVDYSGAVNDGEITHAGEYDEMRDFSKAIFEQSQSLAASARKAEIVELSRQLIIQVNTKGEAADINRISAAIRTILISAYDVAVIPARGPDLQRAEQLYANLCSSCHGDSGMGNGPAAINMDPPPAVFTDYNRYRERTVYGLFNTITQGVTGTQMKAYPQLSDIDRWGLAFLTGSMAQTDELEKRGAAVYARDGISNIPLDLAKLTTTTPAQIEAGYGTKGLALMAYLRSRPDVLFSRGNAASLEFAKEKMSESLDAYRENKTKLAYKLAVQAYLEGFELTENGLNAIDPGLRASIEGSMTAYRNLIRDSVPATELEAETLRIQMLLQTAEDKLNRIHLSGGAAFASAMVILLREGLEALLVIAALAAFLIKTGRRDALRWLYGGVFVALSLGAVTWWASTYVIDISGMQREMTEG
;
A
#
# COMPACT_ATOMS: atom_id res chain seq x y z
N MET A 1 -5.51 -26.22 -61.91
CA MET A 1 -4.73 -26.34 -60.65
C MET A 1 -4.74 -24.96 -60.00
N LYS A 2 -5.39 -24.78 -58.85
CA LYS A 2 -5.51 -23.47 -58.18
C LYS A 2 -4.27 -23.25 -57.31
N ILE A 3 -3.52 -22.17 -57.51
CA ILE A 3 -2.46 -21.71 -56.62
C ILE A 3 -2.96 -20.42 -55.96
N TYR A 4 -3.20 -20.48 -54.64
CA TYR A 4 -3.45 -19.29 -53.84
C TYR A 4 -2.10 -18.68 -53.45
N ILE A 5 -1.87 -17.43 -53.86
CA ILE A 5 -0.78 -16.62 -53.30
C ILE A 5 -1.27 -16.09 -51.95
N LEU A 6 -0.73 -16.65 -50.85
CA LEU A 6 -1.00 -16.14 -49.52
C LEU A 6 -0.07 -14.95 -49.26
N LEU A 7 -0.64 -13.75 -49.11
CA LEU A 7 0.11 -12.55 -48.77
C LEU A 7 0.55 -12.62 -47.30
N LEU A 8 1.84 -12.82 -47.03
CA LEU A 8 2.36 -12.85 -45.67
C LEU A 8 2.53 -11.42 -45.14
N CYS A 9 1.45 -10.82 -44.64
CA CYS A 9 1.53 -9.57 -43.88
C CYS A 9 2.21 -9.82 -42.53
N THR A 10 3.53 -9.71 -42.49
CA THR A 10 4.28 -9.55 -41.24
C THR A 10 3.94 -8.19 -40.63
N LEU A 11 2.94 -8.17 -39.76
CA LEU A 11 2.67 -7.07 -38.85
C LEU A 11 3.90 -6.90 -37.93
N LEU A 12 4.75 -5.94 -38.27
CA LEU A 12 5.70 -5.32 -37.35
C LEU A 12 4.88 -4.52 -36.33
N LEU A 13 4.30 -5.21 -35.35
CA LEU A 13 3.86 -4.55 -34.12
C LEU A 13 5.12 -3.98 -33.44
N PRO A 14 5.19 -2.67 -33.18
CA PRO A 14 6.28 -2.14 -32.37
C PRO A 14 6.17 -2.78 -30.99
N VAL A 15 7.27 -3.37 -30.52
CA VAL A 15 7.40 -3.73 -29.11
C VAL A 15 7.49 -2.43 -28.34
N THR A 16 6.35 -1.92 -27.90
CA THR A 16 6.29 -0.90 -26.87
C THR A 16 6.75 -1.55 -25.57
N ALA A 17 8.06 -1.49 -25.29
CA ALA A 17 8.53 -1.61 -23.92
C ALA A 17 7.72 -0.60 -23.08
N ASN A 18 7.16 -1.07 -21.97
CA ASN A 18 6.23 -0.28 -21.18
C ASN A 18 6.99 0.89 -20.54
N ALA A 19 6.72 2.12 -21.00
CA ALA A 19 7.32 3.33 -20.42
C ALA A 19 7.09 3.43 -18.89
N SER A 20 5.99 2.87 -18.37
CA SER A 20 5.73 2.75 -16.94
C SER A 20 6.72 1.83 -16.21
N THR A 21 7.18 0.75 -16.84
CA THR A 21 8.18 -0.17 -16.29
C THR A 21 9.56 0.49 -16.24
N ASP A 22 9.93 1.24 -17.29
CA ASP A 22 11.19 1.99 -17.32
C ASP A 22 11.24 3.05 -16.21
N ILE A 23 10.13 3.78 -15.98
CA ILE A 23 10.03 4.76 -14.89
C ILE A 23 10.10 4.11 -13.51
N GLN A 24 9.47 2.94 -13.33
CA GLN A 24 9.55 2.18 -12.07
C GLN A 24 10.97 1.67 -11.78
N GLN A 25 11.70 1.20 -12.80
CA GLN A 25 13.10 0.79 -12.67
C GLN A 25 14.01 1.98 -12.31
N LEU A 26 13.81 3.13 -12.97
CA LEU A 26 14.54 4.36 -12.63
C LEU A 26 14.26 4.82 -11.20
N LEU A 27 13.00 4.79 -10.76
CA LEU A 27 12.62 5.10 -9.38
C LEU A 27 13.27 4.14 -8.37
N GLN A 28 13.34 2.85 -8.70
CA GLN A 28 14.02 1.87 -7.86
C GLN A 28 15.52 2.14 -7.71
N LEU A 29 16.22 2.49 -8.79
CA LEU A 29 17.65 2.85 -8.73
C LEU A 29 17.87 4.11 -7.87
N VAL A 30 16.99 5.10 -8.01
CA VAL A 30 17.00 6.35 -7.22
C VAL A 30 16.71 6.09 -5.73
N ASP A 31 15.80 5.18 -5.41
CA ASP A 31 15.55 4.75 -4.03
C ASP A 31 16.73 3.95 -3.46
N TYR A 32 17.35 3.06 -4.24
CA TYR A 32 18.49 2.24 -3.78
C TYR A 32 19.70 3.10 -3.42
N ILE A 33 20.15 3.99 -4.32
CA ILE A 33 21.32 4.83 -4.07
C ILE A 33 21.11 5.81 -2.90
N GLY A 34 19.87 6.26 -2.68
CA GLY A 34 19.50 7.11 -1.54
C GLY A 34 19.34 6.36 -0.20
N VAL A 35 19.51 5.04 -0.16
CA VAL A 35 19.44 4.21 1.06
C VAL A 35 20.78 3.52 1.35
N ASP A 36 21.49 3.07 0.32
CA ASP A 36 22.65 2.18 0.47
C ASP A 36 24.00 2.90 0.37
N TYR A 37 24.05 4.14 -0.11
CA TYR A 37 25.31 4.90 -0.25
C TYR A 37 26.08 5.07 1.06
N SER A 38 25.39 5.23 2.21
CA SER A 38 26.04 5.34 3.53
C SER A 38 26.65 4.02 4.04
N GLY A 39 26.34 2.87 3.40
CA GLY A 39 27.06 1.61 3.63
C GLY A 39 28.40 1.55 2.89
N ALA A 40 28.47 2.21 1.73
CA ALA A 40 29.62 2.24 0.82
C ALA A 40 30.64 3.36 1.11
N VAL A 41 30.16 4.51 1.62
CA VAL A 41 30.96 5.70 1.95
C VAL A 41 30.52 6.26 3.30
N ASN A 42 31.47 6.51 4.20
CA ASN A 42 31.25 7.20 5.46
C ASN A 42 32.34 8.26 5.69
N ASP A 43 31.95 9.48 6.07
CA ASP A 43 32.86 10.62 6.31
C ASP A 43 33.87 10.88 5.16
N GLY A 44 33.48 10.61 3.91
CA GLY A 44 34.32 10.73 2.71
C GLY A 44 35.31 9.57 2.48
N GLU A 45 35.36 8.58 3.37
CA GLU A 45 36.14 7.35 3.21
C GLU A 45 35.30 6.23 2.59
N ILE A 46 35.92 5.36 1.79
CA ILE A 46 35.24 4.18 1.23
C ILE A 46 35.31 3.07 2.27
N THR A 47 34.16 2.66 2.79
CA THR A 47 34.01 1.55 3.74
C THR A 47 34.00 0.20 3.01
N HIS A 48 33.29 0.11 1.88
CA HIS A 48 33.24 -1.09 1.03
C HIS A 48 33.45 -0.73 -0.44
N ALA A 49 34.57 -1.19 -1.02
CA ALA A 49 34.94 -0.84 -2.39
C ALA A 49 33.93 -1.36 -3.44
N GLY A 50 33.40 -2.58 -3.26
CA GLY A 50 32.41 -3.16 -4.17
C GLY A 50 31.07 -2.39 -4.14
N GLU A 51 30.56 -2.07 -2.96
CA GLU A 51 29.33 -1.26 -2.81
C GLU A 51 29.53 0.14 -3.40
N TYR A 52 30.72 0.75 -3.24
CA TYR A 52 31.02 2.07 -3.81
C TYR A 52 31.07 2.06 -5.35
N ASP A 53 31.63 1.01 -5.95
CA ASP A 53 31.59 0.86 -7.41
C ASP A 53 30.15 0.60 -7.91
N GLU A 54 29.32 -0.14 -7.15
CA GLU A 54 27.87 -0.26 -7.43
C GLU A 54 27.16 1.12 -7.37
N MET A 55 27.42 1.95 -6.35
CA MET A 55 26.86 3.31 -6.28
C MET A 55 27.24 4.15 -7.50
N ARG A 56 28.48 4.00 -8.00
CA ARG A 56 28.96 4.72 -9.19
C ARG A 56 28.23 4.25 -10.44
N ASP A 57 28.11 2.94 -10.65
CA ASP A 57 27.40 2.37 -11.79
C ASP A 57 25.89 2.71 -11.77
N PHE A 58 25.25 2.69 -10.59
CA PHE A 58 23.84 3.09 -10.46
C PHE A 58 23.64 4.59 -10.67
N SER A 59 24.54 5.46 -10.16
CA SER A 59 24.47 6.91 -10.44
C SER A 59 24.54 7.20 -11.95
N LYS A 60 25.36 6.44 -12.68
CA LYS A 60 25.48 6.51 -14.14
C LYS A 60 24.23 5.99 -14.84
N ALA A 61 23.70 4.84 -14.42
CA ALA A 61 22.48 4.26 -14.99
C ALA A 61 21.27 5.20 -14.82
N ILE A 62 21.13 5.85 -13.66
CA ILE A 62 20.10 6.86 -13.40
C ILE A 62 20.19 8.01 -14.41
N PHE A 63 21.39 8.54 -14.66
CA PHE A 63 21.61 9.61 -15.64
C PHE A 63 21.32 9.16 -17.09
N GLU A 64 21.79 7.98 -17.48
CA GLU A 64 21.53 7.43 -18.83
C GLU A 64 20.03 7.20 -19.07
N GLN A 65 19.32 6.59 -18.12
CA GLN A 65 17.86 6.42 -18.19
C GLN A 65 17.09 7.75 -18.11
N SER A 66 17.54 8.72 -17.33
CA SER A 66 16.92 10.05 -17.28
C SER A 66 16.92 10.75 -18.65
N GLN A 67 17.92 10.47 -19.48
CA GLN A 67 18.02 11.01 -20.84
C GLN A 67 17.11 10.28 -21.83
N SER A 68 16.76 9.01 -21.62
CA SER A 68 15.83 8.25 -22.47
C SER A 68 14.35 8.45 -22.13
N LEU A 69 14.02 9.06 -20.98
CA LEU A 69 12.64 9.37 -20.57
C LEU A 69 11.81 10.08 -21.65
N ALA A 70 10.50 9.85 -21.65
CA ALA A 70 9.54 10.56 -22.50
C ALA A 70 9.61 12.09 -22.30
N ALA A 71 9.15 12.86 -23.29
CA ALA A 71 9.17 14.32 -23.21
C ALA A 71 8.22 14.82 -22.11
N SER A 72 8.78 15.52 -21.11
CA SER A 72 8.04 16.17 -20.02
C SER A 72 8.69 17.51 -19.70
N ALA A 73 7.89 18.49 -19.26
CA ALA A 73 8.37 19.84 -18.93
C ALA A 73 9.48 19.84 -17.85
N ARG A 74 9.52 18.80 -17.00
CA ARG A 74 10.51 18.64 -15.93
C ARG A 74 11.65 17.68 -16.25
N LYS A 75 11.71 17.08 -17.46
CA LYS A 75 12.77 16.12 -17.83
C LYS A 75 14.18 16.72 -17.67
N ALA A 76 14.37 17.98 -18.04
CA ALA A 76 15.66 18.66 -17.90
C ALA A 76 16.11 18.79 -16.43
N GLU A 77 15.17 18.97 -15.50
CA GLU A 77 15.41 19.04 -14.05
C GLU A 77 15.92 17.68 -13.53
N ILE A 78 15.31 16.58 -13.96
CA ILE A 78 15.72 15.20 -13.62
C ILE A 78 17.14 14.92 -14.14
N VAL A 79 17.44 15.26 -15.39
CA VAL A 79 18.75 15.01 -16.02
C VAL A 79 19.87 15.79 -15.30
N GLU A 80 19.60 17.04 -14.92
CA GLU A 80 20.58 17.86 -14.20
C GLU A 80 20.79 17.38 -12.75
N LEU A 81 19.73 17.00 -12.03
CA LEU A 81 19.88 16.37 -10.71
C LEU A 81 20.61 15.03 -10.78
N SER A 82 20.37 14.23 -11.83
CA SER A 82 21.08 12.96 -12.06
C SER A 82 22.57 13.17 -12.35
N ARG A 83 22.93 14.28 -13.03
CA ARG A 83 24.33 14.71 -13.17
C ARG A 83 24.95 15.14 -11.84
N GLN A 84 24.21 15.88 -11.01
CA GLN A 84 24.68 16.27 -9.67
C GLN A 84 24.89 15.05 -8.77
N LEU A 85 24.03 14.03 -8.89
CA LEU A 85 24.19 12.74 -8.20
C LEU A 85 25.50 12.05 -8.60
N ILE A 86 25.80 11.93 -9.89
CA ILE A 86 27.10 11.39 -10.38
C ILE A 86 28.28 12.16 -9.80
N ILE A 87 28.21 13.50 -9.76
CA ILE A 87 29.29 14.33 -9.21
C ILE A 87 29.48 13.99 -7.73
N GLN A 88 28.42 14.07 -6.92
CA GLN A 88 28.48 13.81 -5.48
C GLN A 88 29.02 12.41 -5.16
N VAL A 89 28.55 11.38 -5.86
CA VAL A 89 29.04 10.00 -5.67
C VAL A 89 30.54 9.90 -6.00
N ASN A 90 30.98 10.41 -7.15
CA ASN A 90 32.41 10.32 -7.53
C ASN A 90 33.32 11.21 -6.67
N THR A 91 32.82 12.28 -6.06
CA THR A 91 33.56 13.12 -5.10
C THR A 91 33.44 12.63 -3.65
N LYS A 92 32.76 11.49 -3.40
CA LYS A 92 32.51 10.95 -2.06
C LYS A 92 31.81 11.95 -1.13
N GLY A 93 30.81 12.64 -1.67
CA GLY A 93 30.02 13.63 -0.94
C GLY A 93 29.23 13.04 0.22
N GLU A 94 28.66 13.93 1.04
CA GLU A 94 27.86 13.58 2.21
C GLU A 94 26.63 12.75 1.83
N ALA A 95 26.33 11.70 2.61
CA ALA A 95 25.12 10.90 2.41
C ALA A 95 23.84 11.75 2.46
N ALA A 96 23.82 12.82 3.27
CA ALA A 96 22.72 13.77 3.32
C ALA A 96 22.44 14.46 1.96
N ASP A 97 23.47 14.75 1.16
CA ASP A 97 23.32 15.33 -0.17
C ASP A 97 22.84 14.31 -1.21
N ILE A 98 23.33 13.06 -1.13
CA ILE A 98 22.84 11.94 -1.94
C ILE A 98 21.35 11.72 -1.69
N ASN A 99 20.92 11.68 -0.43
CA ASN A 99 19.52 11.47 -0.05
C ASN A 99 18.64 12.64 -0.49
N ARG A 100 19.13 13.89 -0.37
CA ARG A 100 18.46 15.10 -0.85
C ARG A 100 18.26 15.11 -2.36
N ILE A 101 19.29 14.78 -3.14
CA ILE A 101 19.23 14.73 -4.61
C ILE A 101 18.30 13.60 -5.06
N SER A 102 18.46 12.40 -4.49
CA SER A 102 17.64 11.23 -4.82
C SER A 102 16.16 11.47 -4.53
N ALA A 103 15.84 12.09 -3.39
CA ALA A 103 14.47 12.49 -3.07
C ALA A 103 13.89 13.55 -4.02
N ALA A 104 14.71 14.51 -4.48
CA ALA A 104 14.29 15.48 -5.48
C ALA A 104 13.96 14.78 -6.82
N ILE A 105 14.85 13.92 -7.30
CA ILE A 105 14.65 13.10 -8.51
C ILE A 105 13.36 12.28 -8.40
N ARG A 106 13.16 11.55 -7.29
CA ARG A 106 11.94 10.77 -7.01
C ARG A 106 10.68 11.62 -7.07
N THR A 107 10.67 12.77 -6.39
CA THR A 107 9.52 13.70 -6.35
C THR A 107 9.17 14.22 -7.74
N ILE A 108 10.18 14.53 -8.56
CA ILE A 108 9.97 15.00 -9.94
C ILE A 108 9.47 13.85 -10.82
N LEU A 109 10.07 12.67 -10.75
CA LEU A 109 9.63 11.49 -11.53
C LEU A 109 8.17 11.13 -11.25
N ILE A 110 7.76 11.09 -9.98
CA ILE A 110 6.38 10.76 -9.61
C ILE A 110 5.39 11.80 -10.16
N SER A 111 5.71 13.09 -10.03
CA SER A 111 4.82 14.19 -10.45
C SER A 111 4.88 14.53 -11.95
N ALA A 112 5.93 14.15 -12.66
CA ALA A 112 6.13 14.47 -14.08
C ALA A 112 5.66 13.38 -15.05
N TYR A 113 5.33 12.19 -14.52
CA TYR A 113 4.88 11.02 -15.27
C TYR A 113 3.72 10.26 -14.58
N ASP A 114 2.97 10.94 -13.71
CA ASP A 114 1.73 10.45 -13.06
C ASP A 114 1.85 9.04 -12.45
N VAL A 115 2.92 8.80 -11.70
CA VAL A 115 3.22 7.47 -11.14
C VAL A 115 2.29 7.15 -9.98
N ALA A 116 1.58 6.02 -10.06
CA ALA A 116 0.73 5.53 -8.99
C ALA A 116 1.55 5.08 -7.77
N VAL A 117 1.65 5.95 -6.77
CA VAL A 117 2.42 5.75 -5.53
C VAL A 117 1.57 5.44 -4.30
N ILE A 118 0.26 5.30 -4.45
CA ILE A 118 -0.67 4.96 -3.37
C ILE A 118 -1.36 3.61 -3.64
N PRO A 119 -1.65 2.80 -2.62
CA PRO A 119 -2.49 1.62 -2.80
C PRO A 119 -3.94 2.03 -3.08
N ALA A 120 -4.62 1.30 -3.97
CA ALA A 120 -6.01 1.60 -4.36
C ALA A 120 -7.05 1.37 -3.25
N ARG A 121 -6.67 0.74 -2.12
CA ARG A 121 -7.47 0.52 -0.91
C ARG A 121 -6.54 0.25 0.28
N GLY A 122 -7.09 0.15 1.48
CA GLY A 122 -6.31 -0.22 2.66
C GLY A 122 -5.70 -1.62 2.56
N PRO A 123 -4.37 -1.78 2.80
CA PRO A 123 -3.73 -3.09 2.80
C PRO A 123 -4.12 -3.88 4.04
N ASP A 124 -4.24 -5.20 3.88
CA ASP A 124 -4.49 -6.14 4.96
C ASP A 124 -3.14 -6.62 5.53
N LEU A 125 -2.78 -6.10 6.70
CA LEU A 125 -1.52 -6.44 7.36
C LEU A 125 -1.50 -7.87 7.91
N GLN A 126 -2.64 -8.41 8.37
CA GLN A 126 -2.70 -9.81 8.82
C GLN A 126 -2.44 -10.78 7.66
N ARG A 127 -2.94 -10.45 6.46
CA ARG A 127 -2.60 -11.19 5.24
C ARG A 127 -1.16 -10.95 4.81
N ALA A 128 -0.61 -9.74 5.01
CA ALA A 128 0.80 -9.46 4.75
C ALA A 128 1.75 -10.28 5.64
N GLU A 129 1.43 -10.47 6.92
CA GLU A 129 2.17 -11.33 7.85
C GLU A 129 2.21 -12.78 7.36
N GLN A 130 1.06 -13.32 6.95
CA GLN A 130 0.97 -14.67 6.38
C GLN A 130 1.79 -14.78 5.09
N LEU A 131 1.75 -13.79 4.21
CA LEU A 131 2.56 -13.77 2.99
C LEU A 131 4.06 -13.67 3.31
N TYR A 132 4.45 -12.85 4.29
CA TYR A 132 5.83 -12.69 4.71
C TYR A 132 6.41 -14.00 5.26
N ALA A 133 5.69 -14.67 6.15
CA ALA A 133 6.08 -15.96 6.73
C ALA A 133 6.20 -17.10 5.68
N ASN A 134 5.45 -17.03 4.58
CA ASN A 134 5.48 -18.04 3.52
C ASN A 134 6.49 -17.73 2.39
N LEU A 135 6.85 -16.46 2.17
CA LEU A 135 7.59 -16.03 0.97
C LEU A 135 8.91 -15.31 1.27
N CYS A 136 9.04 -14.66 2.43
CA CYS A 136 10.12 -13.74 2.74
C CYS A 136 11.02 -14.23 3.89
N SER A 137 10.44 -14.83 4.93
CA SER A 137 11.18 -15.18 6.16
C SER A 137 12.27 -16.23 5.95
N SER A 138 12.18 -17.08 4.91
CA SER A 138 13.24 -18.03 4.57
C SER A 138 14.59 -17.36 4.32
N CYS A 139 14.60 -16.11 3.85
CA CYS A 139 15.80 -15.31 3.63
C CYS A 139 15.93 -14.19 4.68
N HIS A 140 14.86 -13.43 4.92
CA HIS A 140 14.91 -12.26 5.81
C HIS A 140 14.73 -12.58 7.30
N GLY A 141 14.42 -13.83 7.66
CA GLY A 141 14.09 -14.25 9.04
C GLY A 141 12.68 -13.82 9.46
N ASP A 142 12.09 -14.51 10.44
CA ASP A 142 10.72 -14.22 10.90
C ASP A 142 10.58 -12.81 11.49
N SER A 143 11.63 -12.30 12.13
CA SER A 143 11.72 -10.94 12.68
C SER A 143 12.32 -9.90 11.72
N GLY A 144 12.60 -10.24 10.46
CA GLY A 144 13.21 -9.32 9.50
C GLY A 144 14.69 -9.01 9.73
N MET A 145 15.39 -9.83 10.51
CA MET A 145 16.81 -9.62 10.86
C MET A 145 17.83 -10.06 9.79
N GLY A 146 17.39 -10.40 8.57
CA GLY A 146 18.27 -10.88 7.48
C GLY A 146 18.89 -12.26 7.72
N ASN A 147 18.39 -13.00 8.71
CA ASN A 147 19.00 -14.21 9.26
C ASN A 147 18.19 -15.50 8.99
N GLY A 148 17.39 -15.52 7.92
CA GLY A 148 16.64 -16.70 7.52
C GLY A 148 17.55 -17.88 7.14
N PRO A 149 17.08 -19.13 7.20
CA PRO A 149 17.91 -20.31 6.93
C PRO A 149 18.54 -20.33 5.52
N ALA A 150 17.96 -19.64 4.54
CA ALA A 150 18.52 -19.48 3.20
C ALA A 150 19.49 -18.30 3.05
N ALA A 151 19.61 -17.41 4.04
CA ALA A 151 20.53 -16.26 4.01
C ALA A 151 22.01 -16.68 4.03
N ILE A 152 22.31 -17.90 4.48
CA ILE A 152 23.67 -18.41 4.67
C ILE A 152 24.36 -18.51 3.30
N ASN A 153 25.41 -17.69 3.12
CA ASN A 153 26.16 -17.48 1.86
C ASN A 153 25.42 -16.71 0.75
N MET A 154 24.42 -15.89 1.08
CA MET A 154 23.95 -14.86 0.14
C MET A 154 24.92 -13.68 0.09
N ASP A 155 25.24 -13.24 -1.12
CA ASP A 155 26.03 -12.04 -1.42
C ASP A 155 25.29 -11.22 -2.51
N PRO A 156 24.84 -9.99 -2.24
CA PRO A 156 24.81 -9.35 -0.92
C PRO A 156 23.88 -10.09 0.07
N PRO A 157 24.08 -9.93 1.39
CA PRO A 157 23.21 -10.51 2.41
C PRO A 157 21.79 -9.92 2.34
N PRO A 158 20.74 -10.65 2.80
CA PRO A 158 19.37 -10.12 2.80
C PRO A 158 19.24 -8.87 3.67
N ALA A 159 18.48 -7.90 3.19
CA ALA A 159 18.24 -6.66 3.91
C ALA A 159 17.68 -6.92 5.32
N VAL A 160 18.34 -6.30 6.32
CA VAL A 160 17.85 -6.21 7.69
C VAL A 160 16.76 -5.13 7.73
N PHE A 161 15.53 -5.52 8.04
CA PHE A 161 14.38 -4.61 8.17
C PHE A 161 14.29 -3.95 9.56
N THR A 162 14.97 -4.52 10.57
CA THR A 162 15.08 -3.97 11.93
C THR A 162 16.22 -2.94 12.07
N ASP A 163 16.97 -2.66 11.01
CA ASP A 163 18.02 -1.63 11.01
C ASP A 163 17.37 -0.23 10.99
N TYR A 164 17.47 0.48 12.12
CA TYR A 164 16.87 1.79 12.30
C TYR A 164 17.48 2.89 11.41
N ASN A 165 18.77 2.79 11.08
CA ASN A 165 19.43 3.76 10.21
C ASN A 165 18.91 3.60 8.77
N ARG A 166 18.83 2.37 8.27
CA ARG A 166 18.26 2.10 6.95
C ARG A 166 16.75 2.34 6.90
N TYR A 167 16.00 2.07 7.97
CA TYR A 167 14.59 2.47 8.11
C TYR A 167 14.40 3.98 7.92
N ARG A 168 15.24 4.81 8.54
CA ARG A 168 15.14 6.27 8.47
C ARG A 168 15.26 6.84 7.05
N GLU A 169 15.94 6.15 6.14
CA GLU A 169 16.12 6.59 4.75
C GLU A 169 15.19 5.86 3.74
N ARG A 170 14.40 4.86 4.19
CA ARG A 170 13.51 4.07 3.31
C ARG A 170 12.11 4.68 3.13
N THR A 171 11.59 4.56 1.91
CA THR A 171 10.20 4.84 1.53
C THR A 171 9.39 3.55 1.45
N VAL A 172 8.07 3.59 1.71
CA VAL A 172 7.20 2.40 1.53
C VAL A 172 7.06 2.07 0.04
N TYR A 173 7.02 3.10 -0.82
CA TYR A 173 6.98 2.91 -2.27
C TYR A 173 8.25 2.23 -2.82
N GLY A 174 9.44 2.52 -2.28
CA GLY A 174 10.68 1.82 -2.62
C GLY A 174 10.65 0.34 -2.25
N LEU A 175 10.10 0.00 -1.08
CA LEU A 175 9.85 -1.39 -0.66
C LEU A 175 8.85 -2.09 -1.58
N PHE A 176 7.74 -1.42 -1.94
CA PHE A 176 6.76 -1.91 -2.91
C PHE A 176 7.39 -2.19 -4.28
N ASN A 177 8.24 -1.30 -4.78
CA ASN A 177 8.98 -1.50 -6.04
C ASN A 177 9.96 -2.68 -5.94
N THR A 178 10.68 -2.81 -4.82
CA THR A 178 11.61 -3.92 -4.59
C THR A 178 10.89 -5.28 -4.58
N ILE A 179 9.71 -5.36 -3.98
CA ILE A 179 8.85 -6.56 -4.02
C ILE A 179 8.31 -6.80 -5.44
N THR A 180 7.97 -5.73 -6.16
CA THR A 180 7.40 -5.78 -7.52
C THR A 180 8.41 -6.27 -8.57
N GLN A 181 9.63 -5.75 -8.55
CA GLN A 181 10.65 -5.95 -9.58
C GLN A 181 11.78 -6.92 -9.16
N GLY A 182 11.94 -7.19 -7.86
CA GLY A 182 13.15 -7.81 -7.32
C GLY A 182 14.35 -6.85 -7.38
N VAL A 183 15.55 -7.33 -7.09
CA VAL A 183 16.81 -6.58 -7.25
C VAL A 183 17.73 -7.36 -8.18
N THR A 184 17.93 -6.83 -9.39
CA THR A 184 18.78 -7.41 -10.44
C THR A 184 20.17 -7.72 -9.92
N GLY A 185 20.70 -8.90 -10.22
CA GLY A 185 22.02 -9.36 -9.74
C GLY A 185 22.02 -10.04 -8.38
N THR A 186 20.91 -9.97 -7.62
CA THR A 186 20.79 -10.58 -6.29
C THR A 186 19.84 -11.78 -6.28
N GLN A 187 19.67 -12.44 -5.12
CA GLN A 187 18.65 -13.47 -4.91
C GLN A 187 17.25 -12.91 -4.58
N MET A 188 17.08 -11.59 -4.45
CA MET A 188 15.78 -10.97 -4.24
C MET A 188 14.98 -10.93 -5.56
N LYS A 189 14.19 -11.97 -5.81
CA LYS A 189 13.33 -12.09 -7.00
C LYS A 189 12.12 -11.14 -6.97
N ALA A 190 11.56 -10.88 -8.16
CA ALA A 190 10.26 -10.25 -8.32
C ALA A 190 9.10 -11.14 -7.81
N TYR A 191 8.01 -10.52 -7.35
CA TYR A 191 6.76 -11.19 -6.95
C TYR A 191 5.55 -10.75 -7.81
N PRO A 192 5.57 -10.94 -9.15
CA PRO A 192 4.47 -10.54 -10.04
C PRO A 192 3.19 -11.35 -9.86
N GLN A 193 3.24 -12.50 -9.19
CA GLN A 193 2.09 -13.33 -8.85
C GLN A 193 1.28 -12.81 -7.64
N LEU A 194 1.81 -11.84 -6.89
CA LEU A 194 1.08 -11.17 -5.82
C LEU A 194 0.28 -10.00 -6.38
N SER A 195 -0.92 -9.77 -5.84
CA SER A 195 -1.71 -8.59 -6.22
C SER A 195 -1.06 -7.31 -5.67
N ASP A 196 -1.33 -6.16 -6.29
CA ASP A 196 -0.75 -4.88 -5.85
C ASP A 196 -1.00 -4.60 -4.37
N ILE A 197 -2.21 -4.89 -3.88
CA ILE A 197 -2.57 -4.67 -2.48
C ILE A 197 -1.79 -5.59 -1.51
N ASP A 198 -1.39 -6.77 -1.96
CA ASP A 198 -0.56 -7.71 -1.19
C ASP A 198 0.89 -7.22 -1.12
N ARG A 199 1.41 -6.72 -2.24
CA ARG A 199 2.75 -6.12 -2.31
C ARG A 199 2.82 -4.84 -1.47
N TRP A 200 1.76 -4.04 -1.46
CA TRP A 200 1.62 -2.89 -0.57
C TRP A 200 1.57 -3.30 0.91
N GLY A 201 0.79 -4.34 1.26
CA GLY A 201 0.78 -4.87 2.63
C GLY A 201 2.15 -5.33 3.11
N LEU A 202 2.88 -6.08 2.27
CA LEU A 202 4.26 -6.48 2.56
C LEU A 202 5.22 -5.27 2.69
N ALA A 203 5.03 -4.22 1.89
CA ALA A 203 5.84 -3.00 1.96
C ALA A 203 5.58 -2.19 3.24
N PHE A 204 4.33 -2.10 3.70
CA PHE A 204 4.00 -1.48 4.98
C PHE A 204 4.53 -2.30 6.16
N LEU A 205 4.30 -3.61 6.16
CA LEU A 205 4.78 -4.54 7.20
C LEU A 205 6.31 -4.52 7.35
N THR A 206 7.05 -4.68 6.24
CA THR A 206 8.53 -4.62 6.29
C THR A 206 9.02 -3.21 6.60
N GLY A 207 8.28 -2.19 6.16
CA GLY A 207 8.53 -0.78 6.46
C GLY A 207 8.28 -0.37 7.92
N SER A 208 7.65 -1.20 8.75
CA SER A 208 7.44 -0.93 10.19
C SER A 208 8.33 -1.77 11.13
N MET A 209 9.09 -2.75 10.64
CA MET A 209 9.87 -3.69 11.48
C MET A 209 10.96 -3.04 12.36
N ALA A 210 11.48 -1.87 12.01
CA ALA A 210 12.43 -1.13 12.85
C ALA A 210 11.77 -0.16 13.85
N GLN A 211 10.44 -0.07 13.88
CA GLN A 211 9.74 0.82 14.81
C GLN A 211 9.73 0.23 16.22
N THR A 212 9.44 1.08 17.20
CA THR A 212 9.26 0.67 18.60
C THR A 212 7.84 1.01 19.06
N ASP A 213 7.28 0.19 19.94
CA ASP A 213 5.96 0.42 20.56
C ASP A 213 5.81 1.83 21.14
N GLU A 214 6.90 2.39 21.68
CA GLU A 214 6.91 3.75 22.25
C GLU A 214 6.78 4.82 21.16
N LEU A 215 7.43 4.64 20.01
CA LEU A 215 7.30 5.56 18.88
C LEU A 215 5.89 5.49 18.28
N GLU A 216 5.32 4.28 18.16
CA GLU A 216 3.94 4.07 17.72
C GLU A 216 2.91 4.69 18.68
N LYS A 217 3.01 4.42 19.99
CA LYS A 217 2.12 5.00 21.02
C LYS A 217 2.14 6.53 21.00
N ARG A 218 3.34 7.12 20.86
CA ARG A 218 3.48 8.57 20.68
C ARG A 218 2.83 9.07 19.39
N GLY A 219 2.93 8.31 18.30
CA GLY A 219 2.27 8.62 17.03
C GLY A 219 0.75 8.59 17.13
N ALA A 220 0.19 7.55 17.76
CA ALA A 220 -1.23 7.43 18.05
C ALA A 220 -1.75 8.61 18.87
N ALA A 221 -1.01 9.05 19.89
CA ALA A 221 -1.35 10.22 20.70
C ALA A 221 -1.24 11.57 19.95
N VAL A 222 -0.40 11.67 18.91
CA VAL A 222 -0.38 12.82 18.00
C VAL A 222 -1.60 12.79 17.07
N TYR A 223 -1.88 11.64 16.45
CA TYR A 223 -3.01 11.46 15.54
C TYR A 223 -4.36 11.69 16.22
N ALA A 224 -4.57 11.14 17.42
CA ALA A 224 -5.81 11.30 18.18
C ALA A 224 -6.12 12.76 18.58
N ARG A 225 -5.08 13.63 18.66
CA ARG A 225 -5.24 15.04 19.00
C ARG A 225 -5.33 15.96 17.77
N ASP A 226 -4.44 15.76 16.79
CA ASP A 226 -4.21 16.71 15.69
C ASP A 226 -4.64 16.15 14.31
N GLY A 227 -4.98 14.85 14.22
CA GLY A 227 -5.12 14.12 12.96
C GLY A 227 -3.84 14.19 12.13
N ILE A 228 -3.99 14.56 10.86
CA ILE A 228 -2.88 14.93 9.95
C ILE A 228 -2.86 16.43 9.62
N SER A 229 -3.69 17.26 10.28
CA SER A 229 -3.91 18.66 9.88
C SER A 229 -2.66 19.53 10.04
N ASN A 230 -1.91 19.31 11.11
CA ASN A 230 -0.68 20.06 11.42
C ASN A 230 0.57 19.48 10.75
N ILE A 231 0.51 18.20 10.35
CA ILE A 231 1.59 17.43 9.75
C ILE A 231 0.95 16.65 8.59
N PRO A 232 0.83 17.27 7.40
CA PRO A 232 0.00 16.76 6.30
C PRO A 232 0.66 15.54 5.67
N LEU A 233 0.51 14.39 6.33
CA LEU A 233 0.91 13.04 5.93
C LEU A 233 -0.29 12.36 5.25
N ASP A 234 -0.64 12.88 4.08
CA ASP A 234 -1.50 12.18 3.12
C ASP A 234 -0.85 10.86 2.64
N LEU A 235 -1.63 9.99 1.99
CA LEU A 235 -1.18 8.68 1.53
C LEU A 235 0.03 8.74 0.58
N ALA A 236 0.13 9.78 -0.25
CA ALA A 236 1.25 9.96 -1.14
C ALA A 236 2.53 10.26 -0.35
N LYS A 237 2.52 11.24 0.55
CA LYS A 237 3.71 11.53 1.38
C LYS A 237 4.06 10.38 2.32
N LEU A 238 3.07 9.69 2.88
CA LEU A 238 3.30 8.54 3.77
C LEU A 238 4.12 7.45 3.05
N THR A 239 3.85 7.24 1.77
CA THR A 239 4.49 6.20 0.95
C THR A 239 5.81 6.66 0.31
N THR A 240 5.93 7.92 -0.11
CA THR A 240 7.09 8.42 -0.91
C THR A 240 8.15 9.21 -0.14
N THR A 241 7.90 9.57 1.13
CA THR A 241 8.81 10.36 1.98
C THR A 241 9.55 9.46 2.97
N THR A 242 10.80 9.75 3.31
CA THR A 242 11.55 8.97 4.32
C THR A 242 11.24 9.46 5.75
N PRO A 243 11.39 8.61 6.79
CA PRO A 243 11.25 9.06 8.18
C PRO A 243 12.23 10.19 8.54
N ALA A 244 13.45 10.19 8.02
CA ALA A 244 14.42 11.27 8.20
C ALA A 244 13.93 12.60 7.62
N GLN A 245 13.30 12.59 6.44
CA GLN A 245 12.74 13.79 5.82
C GLN A 245 11.56 14.36 6.64
N ILE A 246 10.70 13.50 7.17
CA ILE A 246 9.60 13.92 8.04
C ILE A 246 10.12 14.45 9.39
N GLU A 247 11.15 13.82 9.96
CA GLU A 247 11.81 14.32 11.17
C GLU A 247 12.47 15.68 10.95
N ALA A 248 13.13 15.90 9.81
CA ALA A 248 13.72 17.19 9.46
C ALA A 248 12.68 18.31 9.27
N GLY A 249 11.49 17.99 8.72
CA GLY A 249 10.42 18.98 8.49
C GLY A 249 9.50 19.23 9.68
N TYR A 250 9.23 18.21 10.51
CA TYR A 250 8.19 18.23 11.55
C TYR A 250 8.66 17.73 12.92
N GLY A 251 9.96 17.47 13.07
CA GLY A 251 10.59 16.98 14.30
C GLY A 251 10.13 15.57 14.71
N THR A 252 10.46 15.21 15.94
CA THR A 252 10.14 13.88 16.52
C THR A 252 8.63 13.64 16.67
N LYS A 253 7.78 14.67 16.55
CA LYS A 253 6.32 14.52 16.46
C LYS A 253 5.89 13.97 15.10
N GLY A 254 6.45 14.50 14.01
CA GLY A 254 6.20 13.99 12.66
C GLY A 254 6.72 12.57 12.47
N LEU A 255 7.92 12.28 13.00
CA LEU A 255 8.49 10.93 12.98
C LEU A 255 7.57 9.92 13.69
N ALA A 256 7.09 10.25 14.89
CA ALA A 256 6.16 9.40 15.64
C ALA A 256 4.83 9.21 14.88
N LEU A 257 4.26 10.28 14.34
CA LEU A 257 3.03 10.21 13.53
C LEU A 257 3.22 9.33 12.29
N MET A 258 4.32 9.50 11.54
CA MET A 258 4.63 8.64 10.39
C MET A 258 4.81 7.17 10.79
N ALA A 259 5.44 6.89 11.93
CA ALA A 259 5.59 5.52 12.42
C ALA A 259 4.22 4.86 12.61
N TYR A 260 3.35 5.47 13.42
CA TYR A 260 1.97 5.02 13.65
C TYR A 260 1.15 4.88 12.35
N LEU A 261 1.21 5.86 11.44
CA LEU A 261 0.48 5.77 10.18
C LEU A 261 1.04 4.68 9.24
N ARG A 262 2.29 4.22 9.43
CA ARG A 262 2.89 3.10 8.68
C ARG A 262 2.64 1.73 9.32
N SER A 263 2.61 1.63 10.65
CA SER A 263 2.21 0.40 11.36
C SER A 263 0.69 0.17 11.27
N ARG A 264 -0.08 1.25 11.21
CA ARG A 264 -1.55 1.26 11.12
C ARG A 264 -2.03 2.04 9.90
N PRO A 265 -1.65 1.63 8.67
CA PRO A 265 -2.08 2.32 7.45
C PRO A 265 -3.60 2.29 7.32
N ASP A 266 -4.25 1.28 7.90
CA ASP A 266 -5.69 1.16 8.01
C ASP A 266 -6.35 2.46 8.48
N VAL A 267 -5.77 3.24 9.40
CA VAL A 267 -6.44 4.46 9.90
C VAL A 267 -6.66 5.54 8.84
N LEU A 268 -5.82 5.61 7.81
CA LEU A 268 -6.00 6.55 6.69
C LEU A 268 -7.03 6.05 5.67
N PHE A 269 -7.26 4.73 5.58
CA PHE A 269 -8.36 4.14 4.83
C PHE A 269 -9.64 3.94 5.69
N SER A 270 -9.52 4.13 7.01
CA SER A 270 -10.56 3.96 8.04
C SER A 270 -11.14 5.29 8.53
N ARG A 271 -10.81 6.41 7.87
CA ARG A 271 -11.93 7.20 7.33
C ARG A 271 -12.62 6.35 6.25
N GLY A 272 -13.34 5.31 6.68
CA GLY A 272 -14.09 4.44 5.78
C GLY A 272 -15.06 5.28 4.94
N ASN A 273 -15.59 4.72 3.86
CA ASN A 273 -16.42 5.49 2.90
C ASN A 273 -17.44 6.41 3.59
N ALA A 274 -18.12 5.92 4.63
CA ALA A 274 -18.92 6.72 5.57
C ALA A 274 -18.21 7.97 6.11
N ALA A 275 -17.12 7.83 6.87
CA ALA A 275 -16.39 8.93 7.49
C ALA A 275 -15.70 9.88 6.49
N SER A 276 -15.30 9.40 5.29
CA SER A 276 -14.79 10.26 4.21
C SER A 276 -15.91 11.09 3.57
N LEU A 277 -17.10 10.50 3.38
CA LEU A 277 -18.28 11.20 2.87
C LEU A 277 -18.89 12.15 3.92
N GLU A 278 -18.88 11.79 5.21
CA GLU A 278 -19.26 12.67 6.32
C GLU A 278 -18.35 13.89 6.41
N PHE A 279 -17.03 13.72 6.29
CA PHE A 279 -16.11 14.86 6.21
C PHE A 279 -16.41 15.77 4.99
N ALA A 280 -16.76 15.18 3.84
CA ALA A 280 -17.21 15.97 2.68
C ALA A 280 -18.52 16.73 2.99
N LYS A 281 -19.51 16.11 3.64
CA LYS A 281 -20.77 16.76 4.08
C LYS A 281 -20.50 17.92 5.06
N GLU A 282 -19.64 17.71 6.06
CA GLU A 282 -19.22 18.70 7.06
C GLU A 282 -18.57 19.92 6.38
N LYS A 283 -17.54 19.70 5.54
CA LYS A 283 -16.83 20.79 4.85
C LYS A 283 -17.67 21.52 3.81
N MET A 284 -18.68 20.85 3.22
CA MET A 284 -19.70 21.51 2.40
C MET A 284 -20.61 22.43 3.23
N SER A 285 -20.94 22.06 4.47
CA SER A 285 -21.69 22.95 5.38
C SER A 285 -20.84 24.14 5.83
N GLU A 286 -19.60 23.91 6.29
CA GLU A 286 -18.68 24.99 6.68
C GLU A 286 -18.40 25.96 5.52
N SER A 287 -18.31 25.45 4.29
CA SER A 287 -18.15 26.26 3.09
C SER A 287 -19.34 27.20 2.88
N LEU A 288 -20.56 26.71 3.05
CA LEU A 288 -21.79 27.49 2.91
C LEU A 288 -21.90 28.55 4.01
N ASP A 289 -21.57 28.22 5.25
CA ASP A 289 -21.60 29.18 6.37
C ASP A 289 -20.53 30.27 6.20
N ALA A 290 -19.31 29.90 5.79
CA ALA A 290 -18.28 30.87 5.42
C ALA A 290 -18.74 31.78 4.26
N TYR A 291 -19.54 31.28 3.31
CA TYR A 291 -20.10 32.09 2.23
C TYR A 291 -21.16 33.07 2.73
N ARG A 292 -22.09 32.63 3.58
CA ARG A 292 -23.10 33.49 4.26
C ARG A 292 -22.46 34.62 5.07
N GLU A 293 -21.29 34.37 5.67
CA GLU A 293 -20.49 35.37 6.39
C GLU A 293 -19.65 36.29 5.47
N ASN A 294 -19.86 36.26 4.14
CA ASN A 294 -19.08 36.98 3.11
C ASN A 294 -17.58 36.61 3.07
N LYS A 295 -17.19 35.44 3.60
CA LYS A 295 -15.80 34.94 3.59
C LYS A 295 -15.52 34.09 2.34
N THR A 296 -15.85 34.60 1.15
CA THR A 296 -15.85 33.86 -0.14
C THR A 296 -14.56 33.06 -0.43
N LYS A 297 -13.39 33.60 -0.07
CA LYS A 297 -12.10 32.89 -0.23
C LYS A 297 -11.97 31.65 0.66
N LEU A 298 -12.51 31.71 1.88
CA LEU A 298 -12.55 30.58 2.82
C LEU A 298 -13.58 29.55 2.35
N ALA A 299 -14.77 29.98 1.94
CA ALA A 299 -15.80 29.13 1.35
C ALA A 299 -15.25 28.30 0.18
N TYR A 300 -14.56 28.95 -0.77
CA TYR A 300 -13.94 28.26 -1.91
C TYR A 300 -12.87 27.24 -1.47
N LYS A 301 -12.04 27.58 -0.47
CA LYS A 301 -11.01 26.67 0.06
C LYS A 301 -11.66 25.42 0.70
N LEU A 302 -12.68 25.60 1.53
CA LEU A 302 -13.42 24.51 2.18
C LEU A 302 -14.12 23.61 1.15
N ALA A 303 -14.67 24.18 0.08
CA ALA A 303 -15.29 23.43 -1.02
C ALA A 303 -14.28 22.55 -1.78
N VAL A 304 -13.04 23.04 -1.98
CA VAL A 304 -11.95 22.23 -2.55
C VAL A 304 -11.50 21.14 -1.57
N GLN A 305 -11.43 21.45 -0.28
CA GLN A 305 -11.06 20.48 0.76
C GLN A 305 -12.07 19.35 0.88
N ALA A 306 -13.38 19.64 0.83
CA ALA A 306 -14.46 18.65 0.83
C ALA A 306 -14.32 17.62 -0.32
N TYR A 307 -13.82 18.08 -1.47
CA TYR A 307 -13.58 17.22 -2.63
C TYR A 307 -12.33 16.35 -2.43
N LEU A 308 -11.15 16.96 -2.23
CA LEU A 308 -9.86 16.24 -2.21
C LEU A 308 -9.67 15.34 -0.97
N GLU A 309 -10.03 15.84 0.22
CA GLU A 309 -9.82 15.13 1.50
C GLU A 309 -11.05 14.32 1.95
N GLY A 310 -12.12 14.33 1.15
CA GLY A 310 -13.38 13.65 1.43
C GLY A 310 -13.83 12.76 0.27
N PHE A 311 -14.40 13.37 -0.78
CA PHE A 311 -15.01 12.60 -1.87
C PHE A 311 -14.00 11.81 -2.73
N GLU A 312 -12.87 12.40 -3.12
CA GLU A 312 -11.84 11.80 -3.98
C GLU A 312 -11.39 10.42 -3.47
N LEU A 313 -11.19 10.30 -2.14
CA LEU A 313 -10.78 9.07 -1.46
C LEU A 313 -11.80 7.91 -1.66
N THR A 314 -13.06 8.24 -1.94
CA THR A 314 -14.14 7.27 -2.16
C THR A 314 -14.49 7.07 -3.63
N GLU A 315 -13.97 7.89 -4.54
CA GLU A 315 -14.37 7.90 -5.95
C GLU A 315 -14.15 6.56 -6.64
N ASN A 316 -13.01 5.91 -6.43
CA ASN A 316 -12.72 4.61 -7.04
C ASN A 316 -13.65 3.51 -6.54
N GLY A 317 -13.96 3.51 -5.23
CA GLY A 317 -14.92 2.59 -4.63
C GLY A 317 -16.32 2.80 -5.18
N LEU A 318 -16.75 4.06 -5.31
CA LEU A 318 -18.06 4.40 -5.87
C LEU A 318 -18.13 4.12 -7.38
N ASN A 319 -17.07 4.36 -8.14
CA ASN A 319 -17.00 4.11 -9.58
C ASN A 319 -17.23 2.63 -9.92
N ALA A 320 -16.75 1.71 -9.07
CA ALA A 320 -16.96 0.28 -9.24
C ALA A 320 -18.42 -0.16 -9.02
N ILE A 321 -19.25 0.67 -8.38
CA ILE A 321 -20.64 0.36 -8.00
C ILE A 321 -21.64 1.15 -8.87
N ASP A 322 -21.39 2.45 -9.02
CA ASP A 322 -22.28 3.40 -9.67
C ASP A 322 -21.46 4.58 -10.27
N PRO A 323 -20.89 4.41 -11.49
CA PRO A 323 -20.18 5.47 -12.19
C PRO A 323 -21.04 6.73 -12.43
N GLY A 324 -22.36 6.57 -12.57
CA GLY A 324 -23.29 7.66 -12.80
C GLY A 324 -23.47 8.54 -11.56
N LEU A 325 -23.56 7.93 -10.38
CA LEU A 325 -23.59 8.65 -9.11
C LEU A 325 -22.26 9.36 -8.83
N ARG A 326 -21.11 8.72 -9.11
CA ARG A 326 -19.79 9.36 -9.00
C ARG A 326 -19.71 10.64 -9.86
N ALA A 327 -20.03 10.53 -11.14
CA ALA A 327 -20.03 11.67 -12.07
C ALA A 327 -21.04 12.77 -11.67
N SER A 328 -22.17 12.39 -11.05
CA SER A 328 -23.17 13.34 -10.54
C SER A 328 -22.64 14.16 -9.36
N ILE A 329 -21.90 13.54 -8.44
CA ILE A 329 -21.26 14.22 -7.30
C ILE A 329 -20.15 15.14 -7.78
N GLU A 330 -19.24 14.64 -8.63
CA GLU A 330 -18.14 15.39 -9.23
C GLU A 330 -18.64 16.66 -9.95
N GLY A 331 -19.70 16.50 -10.76
CA GLY A 331 -20.35 17.60 -11.48
C GLY A 331 -20.95 18.64 -10.52
N SER A 332 -21.70 18.20 -9.51
CA SER A 332 -22.31 19.11 -8.52
C SER A 332 -21.27 19.86 -7.66
N MET A 333 -20.24 19.18 -7.13
CA MET A 333 -19.17 19.83 -6.37
C MET A 333 -18.34 20.79 -7.23
N THR A 334 -18.28 20.58 -8.55
CA THR A 334 -17.67 21.52 -9.50
C THR A 334 -18.58 22.71 -9.79
N ALA A 335 -19.89 22.49 -9.98
CA ALA A 335 -20.87 23.56 -10.12
C ALA A 335 -20.88 24.50 -8.90
N TYR A 336 -20.92 23.93 -7.68
CA TYR A 336 -20.86 24.69 -6.42
C TYR A 336 -19.61 25.60 -6.31
N ARG A 337 -18.44 25.09 -6.70
CA ARG A 337 -17.19 25.89 -6.74
C ARG A 337 -17.23 27.03 -7.76
N ASN A 338 -17.97 26.89 -8.86
CA ASN A 338 -18.19 27.96 -9.83
C ASN A 338 -19.18 29.00 -9.29
N LEU A 339 -20.30 28.58 -8.70
CA LEU A 339 -21.27 29.48 -8.06
C LEU A 339 -20.61 30.40 -7.00
N ILE A 340 -19.66 29.87 -6.21
CA ILE A 340 -18.86 30.68 -5.27
C ILE A 340 -18.04 31.77 -5.99
N ARG A 341 -17.45 31.46 -7.15
CA ARG A 341 -16.65 32.42 -7.93
C ARG A 341 -17.53 33.49 -8.57
N ASP A 342 -18.68 33.06 -9.09
CA ASP A 342 -19.66 33.92 -9.75
C ASP A 342 -20.44 34.81 -8.75
N SER A 343 -20.22 34.61 -7.45
CA SER A 343 -20.77 35.44 -6.36
C SER A 343 -22.30 35.49 -6.34
N VAL A 344 -22.95 34.37 -6.63
CA VAL A 344 -24.41 34.22 -6.68
C VAL A 344 -25.08 34.42 -5.31
N PRO A 345 -26.40 34.68 -5.24
CA PRO A 345 -27.15 34.71 -3.98
C PRO A 345 -26.96 33.42 -3.16
N ALA A 346 -26.82 33.55 -1.83
CA ALA A 346 -26.57 32.41 -0.94
C ALA A 346 -27.62 31.30 -1.05
N THR A 347 -28.87 31.64 -1.40
CA THR A 347 -29.98 30.70 -1.65
C THR A 347 -29.72 29.71 -2.80
N GLU A 348 -28.95 30.10 -3.82
CA GLU A 348 -28.57 29.21 -4.92
C GLU A 348 -27.47 28.23 -4.47
N LEU A 349 -26.53 28.71 -3.66
CA LEU A 349 -25.52 27.88 -3.00
C LEU A 349 -26.16 26.86 -2.04
N GLU A 350 -27.15 27.28 -1.26
CA GLU A 350 -27.90 26.42 -0.34
C GLU A 350 -28.56 25.25 -1.06
N ALA A 351 -29.20 25.51 -2.21
CA ALA A 351 -29.81 24.47 -3.04
C ALA A 351 -28.78 23.44 -3.55
N GLU A 352 -27.61 23.89 -4.00
CA GLU A 352 -26.57 22.99 -4.50
C GLU A 352 -25.85 22.25 -3.36
N THR A 353 -25.65 22.86 -2.18
CA THR A 353 -25.16 22.15 -0.98
C THR A 353 -26.11 21.02 -0.56
N LEU A 354 -27.43 21.27 -0.53
CA LEU A 354 -28.42 20.24 -0.22
C LEU A 354 -28.39 19.10 -1.25
N ARG A 355 -28.25 19.42 -2.54
CA ARG A 355 -28.07 18.42 -3.61
C ARG A 355 -26.83 17.57 -3.38
N ILE A 356 -25.69 18.19 -3.08
CA ILE A 356 -24.43 17.48 -2.81
C ILE A 356 -24.58 16.57 -1.57
N GLN A 357 -25.18 17.05 -0.48
CA GLN A 357 -25.42 16.24 0.73
C GLN A 357 -26.28 14.99 0.43
N MET A 358 -27.36 15.12 -0.36
CA MET A 358 -28.19 13.97 -0.76
C MET A 358 -27.42 12.96 -1.63
N LEU A 359 -26.58 13.43 -2.56
CA LEU A 359 -25.78 12.56 -3.41
C LEU A 359 -24.69 11.83 -2.60
N LEU A 360 -24.01 12.52 -1.69
CA LEU A 360 -23.02 11.94 -0.77
C LEU A 360 -23.66 10.90 0.16
N GLN A 361 -24.87 11.14 0.68
CA GLN A 361 -25.62 10.15 1.45
C GLN A 361 -25.95 8.91 0.61
N THR A 362 -26.37 9.10 -0.64
CA THR A 362 -26.69 7.99 -1.55
C THR A 362 -25.45 7.15 -1.86
N ALA A 363 -24.27 7.78 -1.98
CA ALA A 363 -23.00 7.09 -2.16
C ALA A 363 -22.61 6.25 -0.94
N GLU A 364 -22.76 6.82 0.27
CA GLU A 364 -22.50 6.14 1.53
C GLU A 364 -23.38 4.89 1.70
N ASP A 365 -24.69 5.01 1.48
CA ASP A 365 -25.64 3.91 1.58
C ASP A 365 -25.30 2.75 0.63
N LYS A 366 -24.77 3.06 -0.56
CA LYS A 366 -24.32 2.07 -1.55
C LYS A 366 -23.01 1.41 -1.16
N LEU A 367 -22.04 2.18 -0.67
CA LEU A 367 -20.72 1.70 -0.27
C LEU A 367 -20.79 0.83 0.99
N ASN A 368 -21.64 1.20 1.96
CA ASN A 368 -21.81 0.44 3.20
C ASN A 368 -22.52 -0.93 2.99
N ARG A 369 -23.40 -1.06 1.97
CA ARG A 369 -24.08 -2.33 1.67
C ARG A 369 -23.14 -3.46 1.22
N ILE A 370 -21.94 -3.15 0.71
CA ILE A 370 -20.98 -4.19 0.28
C ILE A 370 -20.33 -4.88 1.48
N HIS A 371 -19.97 -4.13 2.53
CA HIS A 371 -19.45 -4.68 3.78
C HIS A 371 -20.46 -5.59 4.50
N LEU A 372 -21.76 -5.40 4.25
CA LEU A 372 -22.85 -6.20 4.81
C LEU A 372 -23.24 -7.43 3.96
N SER A 373 -22.51 -7.73 2.87
CA SER A 373 -22.79 -8.90 2.03
C SER A 373 -22.32 -10.21 2.67
N GLY A 374 -23.02 -10.63 3.74
CA GLY A 374 -22.81 -11.93 4.40
C GLY A 374 -22.88 -13.13 3.44
N GLY A 375 -23.55 -12.98 2.29
CA GLY A 375 -23.52 -13.95 1.20
C GLY A 375 -22.14 -14.16 0.55
N ALA A 376 -21.28 -13.14 0.48
CA ALA A 376 -19.91 -13.27 -0.05
C ALA A 376 -18.96 -13.93 0.96
N ALA A 377 -19.09 -13.59 2.24
CA ALA A 377 -18.40 -14.27 3.34
C ALA A 377 -18.86 -15.75 3.44
N PHE A 378 -20.17 -16.00 3.36
CA PHE A 378 -20.75 -17.35 3.32
C PHE A 378 -20.25 -18.15 2.11
N ALA A 379 -20.29 -17.59 0.91
CA ALA A 379 -19.80 -18.27 -0.29
C ALA A 379 -18.29 -18.59 -0.20
N SER A 380 -17.48 -17.69 0.36
CA SER A 380 -16.04 -17.92 0.56
C SER A 380 -15.79 -19.04 1.59
N ALA A 381 -16.48 -18.98 2.74
CA ALA A 381 -16.42 -20.00 3.77
C ALA A 381 -17.02 -21.36 3.34
N MET A 382 -17.87 -21.38 2.31
CA MET A 382 -18.48 -22.57 1.70
C MET A 382 -17.62 -23.17 0.57
N VAL A 383 -16.72 -22.41 -0.06
CA VAL A 383 -15.71 -22.95 -1.00
C VAL A 383 -14.52 -23.53 -0.24
N ILE A 384 -14.13 -22.87 0.85
CA ILE A 384 -13.55 -23.53 2.03
C ILE A 384 -14.62 -24.48 2.61
N LEU A 385 -14.28 -25.47 3.46
CA LEU A 385 -15.17 -26.56 3.91
C LEU A 385 -15.59 -27.54 2.80
N LEU A 386 -16.03 -27.09 1.62
CA LEU A 386 -16.20 -27.98 0.46
C LEU A 386 -14.85 -28.54 0.00
N ARG A 387 -13.84 -27.69 -0.13
CA ARG A 387 -12.49 -28.12 -0.51
C ARG A 387 -11.88 -29.05 0.53
N GLU A 388 -11.77 -28.59 1.78
CA GLU A 388 -11.11 -29.33 2.85
C GLU A 388 -11.90 -30.59 3.24
N GLY A 389 -13.24 -30.54 3.15
CA GLY A 389 -14.10 -31.72 3.33
C GLY A 389 -13.93 -32.75 2.22
N LEU A 390 -13.76 -32.34 0.96
CA LEU A 390 -13.45 -33.23 -0.14
C LEU A 390 -12.04 -33.83 -0.01
N GLU A 391 -11.03 -33.03 0.32
CA GLU A 391 -9.66 -33.49 0.57
C GLU A 391 -9.62 -34.52 1.72
N ALA A 392 -10.31 -34.26 2.84
CA ALA A 392 -10.43 -35.21 3.95
C ALA A 392 -11.14 -36.51 3.54
N LEU A 393 -12.23 -36.43 2.77
CA LEU A 393 -12.96 -37.60 2.28
C LEU A 393 -12.09 -38.45 1.33
N LEU A 394 -11.29 -37.82 0.47
CA LEU A 394 -10.34 -38.51 -0.42
C LEU A 394 -9.24 -39.24 0.38
N VAL A 395 -8.71 -38.64 1.44
CA VAL A 395 -7.74 -39.30 2.33
C VAL A 395 -8.37 -40.51 3.03
N ILE A 396 -9.58 -40.38 3.58
CA ILE A 396 -10.30 -41.49 4.21
C ILE A 396 -10.57 -42.61 3.19
N ALA A 397 -10.99 -42.28 1.97
CA ALA A 397 -11.24 -43.25 0.90
C ALA A 397 -9.95 -43.97 0.46
N ALA A 398 -8.83 -43.25 0.34
CA ALA A 398 -7.53 -43.83 0.01
C ALA A 398 -7.04 -44.80 1.10
N LEU A 399 -7.16 -44.42 2.38
CA LEU A 399 -6.81 -45.27 3.52
C LEU A 399 -7.72 -46.51 3.59
N ALA A 400 -9.03 -46.36 3.39
CA ALA A 400 -9.96 -47.48 3.34
C ALA A 400 -9.62 -48.45 2.19
N ALA A 401 -9.35 -47.93 0.99
CA ALA A 401 -8.95 -48.74 -0.17
C ALA A 401 -7.62 -49.48 0.08
N PHE A 402 -6.64 -48.82 0.71
CA PHE A 402 -5.36 -49.44 1.10
C PHE A 402 -5.55 -50.58 2.10
N LEU A 403 -6.35 -50.38 3.16
CA LEU A 403 -6.66 -51.41 4.16
C LEU A 403 -7.42 -52.60 3.57
N ILE A 404 -8.34 -52.36 2.63
CA ILE A 404 -9.04 -53.42 1.91
C ILE A 404 -8.07 -54.21 1.00
N LYS A 405 -7.20 -53.51 0.25
CA LYS A 405 -6.25 -54.11 -0.70
C LYS A 405 -5.14 -54.92 0.00
N THR A 406 -4.75 -54.52 1.21
CA THR A 406 -3.74 -55.22 2.03
C THR A 406 -4.33 -56.34 2.91
N GLY A 407 -5.62 -56.64 2.80
CA GLY A 407 -6.30 -57.66 3.60
C GLY A 407 -6.58 -57.26 5.05
N ARG A 408 -6.13 -56.07 5.50
CA ARG A 408 -6.28 -55.53 6.86
C ARG A 408 -7.67 -54.94 7.13
N ARG A 409 -8.72 -55.71 6.81
CA ARG A 409 -10.11 -55.31 7.07
C ARG A 409 -10.43 -55.17 8.57
N ASP A 410 -9.65 -55.83 9.43
CA ASP A 410 -9.66 -55.69 10.89
C ASP A 410 -9.38 -54.26 11.38
N ALA A 411 -8.71 -53.45 10.56
CA ALA A 411 -8.34 -52.07 10.89
C ALA A 411 -9.38 -51.02 10.44
N LEU A 412 -10.32 -51.37 9.57
CA LEU A 412 -11.35 -50.43 9.08
C LEU A 412 -12.23 -49.86 10.21
N ARG A 413 -12.49 -50.65 11.26
CA ARG A 413 -13.21 -50.19 12.46
C ARG A 413 -12.50 -49.04 13.18
N TRP A 414 -11.16 -49.01 13.17
CA TRP A 414 -10.38 -47.94 13.78
C TRP A 414 -10.36 -46.69 12.91
N LEU A 415 -10.33 -46.84 11.58
CA LEU A 415 -10.49 -45.73 10.63
C LEU A 415 -11.84 -45.04 10.82
N TYR A 416 -12.95 -45.79 10.78
CA TYR A 416 -14.29 -45.22 10.99
C TYR A 416 -14.52 -44.71 12.41
N GLY A 417 -13.92 -45.35 13.42
CA GLY A 417 -13.91 -44.85 14.79
C GLY A 417 -13.23 -43.48 14.90
N GLY A 418 -12.08 -43.31 14.25
CA GLY A 418 -11.38 -42.02 14.16
C GLY A 418 -12.22 -40.92 13.49
N VAL A 419 -12.90 -41.25 12.38
CA VAL A 419 -13.84 -40.32 11.71
C VAL A 419 -14.97 -39.90 12.65
N PHE A 420 -15.57 -40.84 13.38
CA PHE A 420 -16.66 -40.53 14.31
C PHE A 420 -16.20 -39.63 15.49
N VAL A 421 -14.99 -39.88 16.03
CA VAL A 421 -14.38 -39.03 17.06
C VAL A 421 -14.09 -37.64 16.53
N ALA A 422 -13.53 -37.51 15.32
CA ALA A 422 -13.26 -36.22 14.70
C ALA A 422 -14.54 -35.39 14.48
N LEU A 423 -15.61 -36.01 13.98
CA LEU A 423 -16.92 -35.35 13.82
C LEU A 423 -17.52 -34.92 15.17
N SER A 424 -17.40 -35.76 16.21
CA SER A 424 -17.89 -35.46 17.55
C SER A 424 -17.11 -34.30 18.19
N LEU A 425 -15.78 -34.28 18.05
CA LEU A 425 -14.94 -33.17 18.51
C LEU A 425 -15.26 -31.88 17.76
N GLY A 426 -15.44 -31.93 16.43
CA GLY A 426 -15.86 -30.77 15.64
C GLY A 426 -17.20 -30.18 16.10
N ALA A 427 -18.19 -31.04 16.39
CA ALA A 427 -19.48 -30.60 16.92
C ALA A 427 -19.36 -29.96 18.33
N VAL A 428 -18.49 -30.51 19.20
CA VAL A 428 -18.20 -29.93 20.52
C VAL A 428 -17.49 -28.58 20.41
N THR A 429 -16.50 -28.44 19.51
CA THR A 429 -15.80 -27.18 19.26
C THR A 429 -16.73 -26.12 18.68
N TRP A 430 -17.62 -26.49 17.74
CA TRP A 430 -18.64 -25.59 17.21
C TRP A 430 -19.59 -25.11 18.33
N TRP A 431 -20.15 -26.04 19.11
CA TRP A 431 -21.02 -25.70 20.24
C TRP A 431 -20.34 -24.79 21.26
N ALA A 432 -19.09 -25.10 21.64
CA ALA A 432 -18.30 -24.26 22.54
C ALA A 432 -18.05 -22.87 21.94
N SER A 433 -17.73 -22.78 20.64
CA SER A 433 -17.54 -21.50 19.96
C SER A 433 -18.81 -20.65 19.94
N THR A 434 -19.99 -21.24 19.71
CA THR A 434 -21.26 -20.50 19.70
C THR A 434 -21.69 -20.05 21.10
N TYR A 435 -21.54 -20.88 22.13
CA TYR A 435 -22.10 -20.58 23.46
C TYR A 435 -21.11 -19.94 24.44
N VAL A 436 -19.79 -20.22 24.35
CA VAL A 436 -18.81 -19.68 25.30
C VAL A 436 -18.30 -18.31 24.88
N ILE A 437 -18.18 -18.05 23.57
CA ILE A 437 -17.61 -16.78 23.07
C ILE A 437 -18.62 -15.63 23.17
N ASP A 438 -19.90 -15.84 22.84
CA ASP A 438 -20.93 -14.79 23.02
C ASP A 438 -21.12 -14.40 24.50
N ILE A 439 -20.96 -15.33 25.44
CA ILE A 439 -20.98 -15.02 26.88
C ILE A 439 -19.78 -14.13 27.28
N SER A 440 -18.61 -14.30 26.64
CA SER A 440 -17.44 -13.45 26.90
C SER A 440 -17.58 -12.02 26.38
N GLY A 441 -18.49 -11.76 25.45
CA GLY A 441 -18.77 -10.42 24.91
C GLY A 441 -19.24 -9.43 25.99
N MET A 442 -20.09 -9.86 26.93
CA MET A 442 -20.55 -9.02 28.04
C MET A 442 -19.48 -8.76 29.12
N GLN A 443 -18.41 -9.56 29.20
CA GLN A 443 -17.34 -9.32 30.18
C GLN A 443 -16.28 -8.31 29.71
N ARG A 444 -16.32 -7.91 28.44
CA ARG A 444 -15.36 -6.98 27.85
C ARG A 444 -15.51 -5.54 28.36
N GLU A 445 -16.72 -5.13 28.77
CA GLU A 445 -16.94 -3.84 29.45
C GLU A 445 -16.38 -3.79 30.89
N MET A 446 -16.11 -4.93 31.52
CA MET A 446 -15.61 -4.99 32.92
C MET A 446 -14.08 -5.09 33.04
N THR A 447 -13.36 -5.11 31.92
CA THR A 447 -11.88 -5.28 31.89
C THR A 447 -11.12 -4.14 31.21
N GLU A 448 -11.83 -3.12 30.70
CA GLU A 448 -11.25 -1.87 30.18
C GLU A 448 -11.55 -0.69 31.13
N GLY A 449 -11.30 -0.91 32.43
CA GLY A 449 -11.21 0.13 33.47
C GLY A 449 -9.76 0.43 33.83
#